data_AF-A0A2E3W2C6-F1
#
_entry.id   AF-A0A2E3W2C6-F1
#
_cell.length_a   1.000
_cell.length_b   1.000
_cell.length_c   1.000
_cell.angle_alpha   90.00
_cell.angle_beta   90.00
_cell.angle_gamma   90.00
#
_symmetry.space_group_name_H-M   'P 1'
#
loop_
_entity.id
_entity.type
_entity.pdbx_description
1 polymer ?
#
loop_
_entity_poly.entity_id
_entity_poly.type
_entity_poly.pdbx_seq_one_letter_code
_entity_poly.pdbx_strand_id
1 'polypeptide(L)'
;MQGDKAVILDMDGVLLKTHHLHAMAWKRLFDEFLKEHSEVNQTEFIPFDEINDYRKYVDGMPRLQGLQNFLLSRRIDLPWGSDNDTDNDHTIIGLGKRKQRYYQELLNTKGPKVFKDSVEVIKKWTNHHVPMAVVSSSQNCKQVLAMGRVEIFFDTIVDPQLAAKQDLKGKPEPDYFVHGAELLGFKPDQSYVVEDSLAGVKAAKKGGFSKVFGMVHGEDSEKENQLRDAGADAIIHSLSEIHDPEL
;
A
#
# COMPACT_ATOMS: atom_id res chain seq x y z
N MET A 1 3.72 23.27 22.04
CA MET A 1 2.91 23.91 20.98
C MET A 1 2.62 22.82 19.97
N GLN A 2 1.39 22.70 19.49
CA GLN A 2 1.05 21.79 18.40
C GLN A 2 1.75 22.30 17.13
N GLY A 3 2.33 21.42 16.31
CA GLY A 3 2.97 21.84 15.06
C GLY A 3 1.98 22.55 14.12
N ASP A 4 2.46 23.47 13.30
CA ASP A 4 1.62 24.22 12.33
C ASP A 4 1.27 23.39 11.09
N LYS A 5 1.84 22.18 10.98
CA LYS A 5 1.63 21.21 9.91
C LYS A 5 1.30 19.82 10.46
N ALA A 6 0.49 19.09 9.72
CA ALA A 6 0.26 17.67 9.92
C ALA A 6 1.01 16.82 8.88
N VAL A 7 1.38 15.60 9.24
CA VAL A 7 2.01 14.64 8.32
C VAL A 7 1.15 13.40 8.17
N ILE A 8 0.85 13.04 6.92
CA ILE A 8 0.08 11.86 6.59
C ILE A 8 0.98 10.91 5.83
N LEU A 9 1.20 9.73 6.39
CA LEU A 9 2.14 8.74 5.86
C LEU A 9 1.35 7.58 5.25
N ASP A 10 1.79 7.10 4.08
CA ASP A 10 1.43 5.73 3.72
C ASP A 10 2.06 4.73 4.70
N MET A 11 1.51 3.51 4.75
CA MET A 11 2.07 2.44 5.56
C MET A 11 3.15 1.65 4.82
N ASP A 12 2.83 1.15 3.63
CA ASP A 12 3.67 0.21 2.89
C ASP A 12 4.70 0.99 2.07
N GLY A 13 5.95 0.55 2.06
CA GLY A 13 7.02 1.28 1.36
C GLY A 13 7.45 2.60 2.03
N VAL A 14 6.69 3.14 2.98
CA VAL A 14 7.08 4.30 3.80
C VAL A 14 7.49 3.88 5.21
N LEU A 15 6.61 3.19 5.96
CA LEU A 15 6.87 2.80 7.35
C LEU A 15 7.25 1.33 7.47
N LEU A 16 6.60 0.48 6.69
CA LEU A 16 6.70 -0.97 6.77
C LEU A 16 7.05 -1.58 5.40
N LYS A 17 7.97 -2.53 5.42
CA LYS A 17 8.44 -3.30 4.27
C LYS A 17 7.55 -4.53 4.09
N THR A 18 6.31 -4.38 3.64
CA THR A 18 5.41 -5.54 3.43
C THR A 18 5.33 -6.03 1.99
N HIS A 19 5.89 -5.27 1.03
CA HIS A 19 5.82 -5.62 -0.41
C HIS A 19 6.33 -7.03 -0.68
N HIS A 20 7.42 -7.43 -0.02
CA HIS A 20 7.96 -8.78 -0.14
C HIS A 20 6.98 -9.87 0.32
N LEU A 21 6.19 -9.64 1.38
CA LEU A 21 5.16 -10.58 1.84
C LEU A 21 4.02 -10.66 0.83
N HIS A 22 3.64 -9.55 0.22
CA HIS A 22 2.65 -9.53 -0.85
C HIS A 22 3.15 -10.28 -2.10
N ALA A 23 4.36 -10.01 -2.57
CA ALA A 23 4.98 -10.71 -3.70
C ALA A 23 5.04 -12.22 -3.46
N MET A 24 5.47 -12.65 -2.27
CA MET A 24 5.47 -14.07 -1.88
C MET A 24 4.07 -14.70 -1.89
N ALA A 25 3.06 -14.00 -1.36
CA ALA A 25 1.68 -14.51 -1.34
C ALA A 25 1.10 -14.66 -2.75
N TRP A 26 1.38 -13.70 -3.64
CA TRP A 26 0.98 -13.75 -5.04
C TRP A 26 1.69 -14.86 -5.80
N LYS A 27 3.01 -14.97 -5.64
CA LYS A 27 3.77 -16.05 -6.27
C LYS A 27 3.24 -17.42 -5.87
N ARG A 28 3.01 -17.63 -4.57
CA ARG A 28 2.43 -18.89 -4.08
C ARG A 28 1.08 -19.17 -4.72
N LEU A 29 0.16 -18.20 -4.69
CA LEU A 29 -1.16 -18.34 -5.32
C LEU A 29 -1.06 -18.71 -6.79
N PHE A 30 -0.33 -17.92 -7.57
CA PHE A 30 -0.28 -18.09 -9.02
C PHE A 30 0.47 -19.34 -9.41
N ASP A 31 1.58 -19.67 -8.76
CA ASP A 31 2.33 -20.89 -9.08
C ASP A 31 1.49 -22.15 -8.79
N GLU A 32 0.74 -22.18 -7.69
CA GLU A 32 -0.17 -23.29 -7.38
C GLU A 32 -1.30 -23.38 -8.42
N PHE A 33 -2.02 -22.28 -8.68
CA PHE A 33 -3.10 -22.25 -9.67
C PHE A 33 -2.64 -22.59 -11.09
N LEU A 34 -1.51 -22.03 -11.53
CA LEU A 34 -0.98 -22.24 -12.88
C LEU A 34 -0.48 -23.68 -13.08
N LYS A 35 0.03 -24.35 -12.03
CA LYS A 35 0.36 -25.77 -12.10
C LYS A 35 -0.88 -26.61 -12.35
N GLU A 36 -1.91 -26.44 -11.53
CA GLU A 36 -3.19 -27.16 -11.68
C GLU A 36 -3.81 -26.88 -13.05
N HIS A 37 -3.85 -25.61 -13.47
CA HIS A 37 -4.36 -25.23 -14.79
C HIS A 37 -3.57 -25.87 -15.94
N SER A 38 -2.24 -25.94 -15.82
CA SER A 38 -1.38 -26.53 -16.85
C SER A 38 -1.55 -28.03 -16.96
N GLU A 39 -1.75 -28.73 -15.84
CA GLU A 39 -2.04 -30.16 -15.80
C GLU A 39 -3.39 -30.48 -16.46
N VAL A 40 -4.44 -29.74 -16.11
CA VAL A 40 -5.80 -29.94 -16.65
C VAL A 40 -5.87 -29.66 -18.15
N ASN A 41 -5.20 -28.59 -18.61
CA ASN A 41 -5.28 -28.15 -20.01
C ASN A 41 -4.13 -28.68 -20.89
N GLN A 42 -3.21 -29.47 -20.32
CA GLN A 42 -2.02 -30.00 -21.00
C GLN A 42 -1.15 -28.90 -21.64
N THR A 43 -0.96 -27.79 -20.93
CA THR A 43 -0.12 -26.67 -21.35
C THR A 43 1.19 -26.63 -20.59
N GLU A 44 2.17 -25.86 -21.07
CA GLU A 44 3.41 -25.61 -20.31
C GLU A 44 3.13 -24.79 -19.05
N PHE A 45 3.69 -25.22 -17.92
CA PHE A 45 3.69 -24.43 -16.68
C PHE A 45 4.79 -23.37 -16.74
N ILE A 46 4.37 -22.10 -16.74
CA ILE A 46 5.27 -20.94 -16.64
C ILE A 46 4.98 -20.24 -15.31
N PRO A 47 5.94 -20.20 -14.36
CA PRO A 47 5.71 -19.62 -13.04
C PRO A 47 5.42 -18.12 -13.11
N PHE A 48 4.85 -17.60 -12.03
CA PHE A 48 4.76 -16.16 -11.78
C PHE A 48 6.14 -15.61 -11.42
N ASP A 49 6.55 -14.57 -12.14
CA ASP A 49 7.76 -13.80 -11.84
C ASP A 49 7.46 -12.77 -10.75
N GLU A 50 7.95 -13.02 -9.54
CA GLU A 50 7.72 -12.16 -8.37
C GLU A 50 8.31 -10.76 -8.48
N ILE A 51 9.12 -10.49 -9.50
CA ILE A 51 9.67 -9.16 -9.80
C ILE A 51 8.90 -8.55 -10.96
N ASN A 52 8.97 -9.18 -12.14
CA ASN A 52 8.49 -8.59 -13.38
C ASN A 52 6.96 -8.65 -13.50
N ASP A 53 6.35 -9.81 -13.26
CA ASP A 53 4.89 -9.95 -13.32
C ASP A 53 4.23 -9.17 -12.17
N TYR A 54 4.85 -9.17 -10.98
CA TYR A 54 4.39 -8.40 -9.84
C TYR A 54 4.32 -6.91 -10.17
N ARG A 55 5.44 -6.30 -10.61
CA ARG A 55 5.49 -4.87 -10.94
C ARG A 55 4.51 -4.50 -12.05
N LYS A 56 4.34 -5.36 -13.05
CA LYS A 56 3.54 -5.06 -14.23
C LYS A 56 2.03 -5.19 -14.01
N TYR A 57 1.59 -6.21 -13.28
CA TYR A 57 0.16 -6.55 -13.22
C TYR A 57 -0.46 -6.37 -11.84
N VAL A 58 0.33 -6.34 -10.77
CA VAL A 58 -0.19 -6.44 -9.40
C VAL A 58 0.12 -5.20 -8.59
N ASP A 59 1.36 -4.69 -8.69
CA ASP A 59 1.83 -3.59 -7.87
C ASP A 59 1.03 -2.30 -8.14
N GLY A 60 0.62 -1.61 -7.07
CA GLY A 60 -0.21 -0.40 -7.15
C GLY A 60 -1.64 -0.58 -7.69
N MET A 61 -2.10 -1.81 -7.95
CA MET A 61 -3.46 -2.07 -8.44
C MET A 61 -4.40 -2.60 -7.34
N PRO A 62 -5.72 -2.36 -7.44
CA PRO A 62 -6.70 -3.07 -6.63
C PRO A 62 -6.54 -4.59 -6.76
N ARG A 63 -6.53 -5.29 -5.62
CA ARG A 63 -6.19 -6.73 -5.52
C ARG A 63 -6.85 -7.61 -6.60
N LEU A 64 -8.17 -7.49 -6.76
CA LEU A 64 -8.92 -8.33 -7.69
C LEU A 64 -8.64 -7.96 -9.15
N GLN A 65 -8.42 -6.68 -9.42
CA GLN A 65 -8.07 -6.20 -10.74
C GLN A 65 -6.66 -6.66 -11.15
N GLY A 66 -5.69 -6.60 -10.23
CA GLY A 66 -4.35 -7.11 -10.49
C GLY A 66 -4.32 -8.63 -10.73
N LEU A 67 -5.15 -9.36 -9.99
CA LEU A 67 -5.37 -10.80 -10.21
C LEU A 67 -5.89 -11.08 -11.62
N GLN A 68 -6.97 -10.40 -12.01
CA GLN A 68 -7.59 -10.57 -13.33
C GLN A 68 -6.62 -10.18 -14.45
N ASN A 69 -5.94 -9.03 -14.33
CA ASN A 69 -4.99 -8.55 -15.33
C ASN A 69 -3.86 -9.55 -15.57
N PHE A 70 -3.30 -10.13 -14.50
CA PHE A 70 -2.27 -11.15 -14.63
C PHE A 70 -2.81 -12.40 -15.34
N LEU A 71 -3.96 -12.94 -14.93
CA LEU A 71 -4.52 -14.15 -15.54
C LEU A 71 -4.86 -13.94 -17.03
N LEU A 72 -5.46 -12.80 -17.37
CA LEU A 72 -5.72 -12.43 -18.77
C LEU A 72 -4.42 -12.32 -19.58
N SER A 73 -3.32 -11.85 -18.99
CA SER A 73 -2.00 -11.83 -19.65
C SER A 73 -1.48 -13.24 -19.99
N ARG A 74 -1.95 -14.25 -19.24
CA ARG A 74 -1.69 -15.68 -19.49
C ARG A 74 -2.80 -16.35 -20.31
N ARG A 75 -3.75 -15.57 -20.87
CA ARG A 75 -4.93 -16.03 -21.63
C ARG A 75 -5.86 -16.93 -20.81
N ILE A 76 -5.91 -16.72 -19.50
CA ILE A 76 -6.81 -17.41 -18.59
C ILE A 76 -7.90 -16.43 -18.18
N ASP A 77 -9.12 -16.71 -18.61
CA ASP A 77 -10.30 -15.93 -18.25
C ASP A 77 -11.14 -16.73 -17.24
N LEU A 78 -11.26 -16.20 -16.02
CA LEU A 78 -12.02 -16.81 -14.95
C LEU A 78 -13.28 -16.00 -14.66
N PRO A 79 -14.38 -16.65 -14.25
CA PRO A 79 -15.54 -15.94 -13.73
C PRO A 79 -15.14 -15.00 -12.59
N TRP A 80 -15.80 -13.85 -12.50
CA TRP A 80 -15.55 -12.89 -11.42
C TRP A 80 -15.80 -13.50 -10.03
N GLY A 81 -16.87 -14.29 -9.90
CA GLY A 81 -17.26 -14.95 -8.65
C GLY A 81 -18.28 -14.16 -7.82
N SER A 82 -18.47 -14.59 -6.57
CA SER A 82 -19.41 -13.99 -5.62
C SER A 82 -18.89 -14.00 -4.17
N ASP A 83 -19.57 -13.30 -3.27
CA ASP A 83 -19.22 -13.32 -1.84
C ASP A 83 -19.35 -14.71 -1.19
N ASN A 84 -20.12 -15.61 -1.79
CA ASN A 84 -20.28 -17.00 -1.32
C ASN A 84 -19.09 -17.90 -1.70
N ASP A 85 -18.23 -17.47 -2.62
CA ASP A 85 -17.10 -18.27 -3.07
C ASP A 85 -16.12 -18.49 -1.91
N THR A 86 -15.60 -19.69 -1.80
CA THR A 86 -14.53 -20.06 -0.87
C THR A 86 -13.16 -19.77 -1.48
N ASP A 87 -12.11 -19.90 -0.69
CA ASP A 87 -10.74 -19.80 -1.20
C ASP A 87 -10.33 -21.00 -2.07
N ASN A 88 -11.16 -22.03 -2.21
CA ASN A 88 -10.93 -23.15 -3.12
C ASN A 88 -11.51 -22.92 -4.52
N ASP A 89 -12.39 -21.93 -4.70
CA ASP A 89 -13.06 -21.69 -5.97
C ASP A 89 -12.16 -20.99 -6.99
N HIS A 90 -12.24 -21.43 -8.25
CA HIS A 90 -11.47 -20.89 -9.38
C HIS A 90 -12.20 -19.69 -10.02
N THR A 91 -12.44 -18.68 -9.18
CA THR A 91 -12.99 -17.38 -9.57
C THR A 91 -12.04 -16.27 -9.13
N ILE A 92 -12.19 -15.06 -9.65
CA ILE A 92 -11.37 -13.91 -9.24
C ILE A 92 -11.53 -13.65 -7.73
N ILE A 93 -12.76 -13.72 -7.21
CA ILE A 93 -13.03 -13.56 -5.78
C ILE A 93 -12.43 -14.72 -4.95
N GLY A 94 -12.62 -15.97 -5.36
CA GLY A 94 -12.10 -17.15 -4.66
C GLY A 94 -10.57 -17.15 -4.56
N LEU A 95 -9.88 -16.92 -5.68
CA LEU A 95 -8.42 -16.77 -5.69
C LEU A 95 -7.96 -15.54 -4.88
N GLY A 96 -8.73 -14.45 -4.90
CA GLY A 96 -8.48 -13.29 -4.05
C GLY A 96 -8.52 -13.62 -2.55
N LYS A 97 -9.47 -14.45 -2.11
CA LYS A 97 -9.57 -14.98 -0.74
C LYS A 97 -8.39 -15.90 -0.41
N ARG A 98 -7.99 -16.77 -1.34
CA ARG A 98 -6.81 -17.65 -1.20
C ARG A 98 -5.52 -16.84 -1.00
N LYS A 99 -5.29 -15.81 -1.81
CA LYS A 99 -4.15 -14.89 -1.63
C LYS A 99 -4.15 -14.22 -0.28
N GLN A 100 -5.32 -13.76 0.18
CA GLN A 100 -5.44 -13.10 1.49
C GLN A 100 -5.07 -14.06 2.62
N ARG A 101 -5.50 -15.32 2.56
CA ARG A 101 -5.08 -16.34 3.53
C ARG A 101 -3.56 -16.57 3.49
N TYR A 102 -2.95 -16.73 2.31
CA TYR A 102 -1.50 -16.88 2.20
C TYR A 102 -0.73 -15.68 2.74
N TYR A 103 -1.22 -14.47 2.48
CA TYR A 103 -0.65 -13.27 3.07
C TYR A 103 -0.75 -13.28 4.59
N GLN A 104 -1.88 -13.70 5.16
CA GLN A 104 -2.07 -13.80 6.61
C GLN A 104 -1.11 -14.82 7.24
N GLU A 105 -0.94 -15.99 6.62
CA GLU A 105 0.02 -17.02 7.05
C GLU A 105 1.46 -16.46 7.06
N LEU A 106 1.85 -15.77 5.99
CA LEU A 106 3.17 -15.12 5.87
C LEU A 106 3.35 -14.01 6.89
N LEU A 107 2.33 -13.18 7.11
CA LEU A 107 2.37 -12.12 8.11
C LEU A 107 2.54 -12.69 9.52
N ASN A 108 1.79 -13.72 9.87
CA ASN A 108 1.87 -14.36 11.20
C ASN A 108 3.20 -15.07 11.45
N THR A 109 3.83 -15.62 10.41
CA THR A 109 5.07 -16.41 10.53
C THR A 109 6.33 -15.56 10.40
N LYS A 110 6.32 -14.52 9.55
CA LYS A 110 7.50 -13.69 9.26
C LYS A 110 7.43 -12.29 9.86
N GLY A 111 6.22 -11.78 10.11
CA GLY A 111 5.99 -10.41 10.54
C GLY A 111 6.37 -9.35 9.50
N PRO A 112 5.93 -8.09 9.69
CA PRO A 112 6.41 -6.99 8.89
C PRO A 112 7.84 -6.62 9.28
N LYS A 113 8.63 -6.18 8.30
CA LYS A 113 9.90 -5.48 8.57
C LYS A 113 9.62 -3.98 8.61
N VAL A 114 10.39 -3.24 9.40
CA VAL A 114 10.20 -1.81 9.61
C VAL A 114 11.34 -1.01 8.96
N PHE A 115 11.05 0.15 8.39
CA PHE A 115 12.07 1.14 8.00
C PHE A 115 12.56 1.86 9.26
N LYS A 116 13.73 1.47 9.78
CA LYS A 116 14.24 1.94 11.07
C LYS A 116 14.45 3.46 11.10
N ASP A 117 15.01 3.99 10.01
CA ASP A 117 15.21 5.43 9.80
C ASP A 117 13.89 6.19 9.81
N SER A 118 12.84 5.64 9.17
CA SER A 118 11.50 6.24 9.20
C SER A 118 10.93 6.23 10.62
N VAL A 119 11.12 5.16 11.39
CA VAL A 119 10.69 5.10 12.80
C VAL A 119 11.44 6.09 13.69
N GLU A 120 12.72 6.32 13.44
CA GLU A 120 13.48 7.33 14.17
C GLU A 120 12.94 8.74 13.93
N VAL A 121 12.47 9.03 12.71
CA VAL A 121 11.88 10.32 12.36
C VAL A 121 10.49 10.49 12.97
N ILE A 122 9.58 9.52 12.83
CA ILE A 122 8.25 9.65 13.44
C ILE A 122 8.33 9.77 14.96
N LYS A 123 9.30 9.10 15.63
CA LYS A 123 9.56 9.31 17.05
C LYS A 123 9.96 10.74 17.39
N LYS A 124 10.81 11.36 16.56
CA LYS A 124 11.19 12.77 16.73
C LYS A 124 9.97 13.67 16.54
N TRP A 125 9.17 13.44 15.52
CA TRP A 125 7.92 14.17 15.27
C TRP A 125 6.92 14.03 16.42
N THR A 126 6.75 12.83 16.97
CA THR A 126 5.94 12.63 18.19
C THR A 126 6.45 13.46 19.36
N ASN A 127 7.77 13.48 19.61
CA ASN A 127 8.35 14.29 20.70
C ASN A 127 8.18 15.81 20.49
N HIS A 128 8.05 16.26 19.24
CA HIS A 128 7.76 17.65 18.89
C HIS A 128 6.25 17.93 18.74
N HIS A 129 5.38 16.96 19.04
CA HIS A 129 3.92 17.08 18.95
C HIS A 129 3.43 17.42 17.53
N VAL A 130 4.08 16.85 16.52
CA VAL A 130 3.61 16.88 15.14
C VAL A 130 2.42 15.92 15.01
N PRO A 131 1.24 16.40 14.59
CA PRO A 131 0.08 15.55 14.34
C PRO A 131 0.34 14.61 13.17
N MET A 132 0.12 13.31 13.38
CA MET A 132 0.41 12.29 12.37
C MET A 132 -0.77 11.36 12.13
N ALA A 133 -1.04 11.12 10.85
CA ALA A 133 -1.97 10.11 10.39
C ALA A 133 -1.23 9.06 9.58
N VAL A 134 -1.71 7.82 9.63
CA VAL A 134 -1.32 6.79 8.66
C VAL A 134 -2.52 6.44 7.79
N VAL A 135 -2.29 6.36 6.49
CA VAL A 135 -3.26 6.00 5.47
C VAL A 135 -2.81 4.70 4.83
N SER A 136 -3.71 3.74 4.63
CA SER A 136 -3.38 2.51 3.90
C SER A 136 -4.58 1.95 3.15
N SER A 137 -4.34 1.36 1.99
CA SER A 137 -5.35 0.57 1.25
C SER A 137 -5.41 -0.90 1.72
N SER A 138 -4.57 -1.30 2.67
CA SER A 138 -4.52 -2.68 3.18
C SER A 138 -5.61 -2.93 4.21
N GLN A 139 -6.40 -3.99 4.01
CA GLN A 139 -7.34 -4.50 5.02
C GLN A 139 -6.65 -4.94 6.32
N ASN A 140 -5.33 -5.12 6.30
CA ASN A 140 -4.52 -5.57 7.42
C ASN A 140 -3.79 -4.41 8.13
N CYS A 141 -4.07 -3.16 7.76
CA CYS A 141 -3.32 -1.97 8.20
C CYS A 141 -3.03 -1.96 9.71
N LYS A 142 -4.08 -1.99 10.56
CA LYS A 142 -3.93 -1.98 12.02
C LYS A 142 -3.11 -3.15 12.55
N GLN A 143 -3.36 -4.36 12.05
CA GLN A 143 -2.59 -5.54 12.45
C GLN A 143 -1.10 -5.36 12.14
N VAL A 144 -0.78 -4.86 10.95
CA VAL A 144 0.60 -4.68 10.48
C VAL A 144 1.31 -3.57 11.26
N LEU A 145 0.62 -2.46 11.54
CA LEU A 145 1.13 -1.38 12.41
C LEU A 145 1.41 -1.86 13.84
N ALA A 146 0.51 -2.66 14.42
CA ALA A 146 0.65 -3.23 15.76
C ALA A 146 1.83 -4.19 15.82
N MET A 147 1.97 -5.11 14.85
CA MET A 147 3.10 -6.03 14.76
C MET A 147 4.43 -5.30 14.55
N GLY A 148 4.42 -4.21 13.78
CA GLY A 148 5.57 -3.31 13.60
C GLY A 148 5.87 -2.43 14.81
N ARG A 149 4.96 -2.36 15.79
CA ARG A 149 5.03 -1.49 16.98
C ARG A 149 5.17 -0.01 16.64
N VAL A 150 4.52 0.41 15.56
CA VAL A 150 4.53 1.80 15.09
C VAL A 150 3.17 2.49 15.23
N GLU A 151 2.11 1.74 15.50
CA GLU A 151 0.75 2.26 15.69
C GLU A 151 0.69 3.38 16.74
N ILE A 152 1.48 3.26 17.80
CA ILE A 152 1.52 4.19 18.94
C ILE A 152 1.95 5.62 18.59
N PHE A 153 2.51 5.84 17.39
CA PHE A 153 3.00 7.16 16.97
C PHE A 153 1.94 7.97 16.21
N PHE A 154 0.80 7.38 15.88
CA PHE A 154 -0.22 8.00 15.05
C PHE A 154 -1.43 8.40 15.88
N ASP A 155 -1.91 9.62 15.68
CA ASP A 155 -3.13 10.13 16.28
C ASP A 155 -4.37 9.52 15.63
N THR A 156 -4.27 9.16 14.34
CA THR A 156 -5.35 8.52 13.58
C THR A 156 -4.84 7.56 12.50
N ILE A 157 -5.69 6.58 12.17
CA ILE A 157 -5.45 5.56 11.16
C ILE A 157 -6.63 5.54 10.20
N VAL A 158 -6.37 5.79 8.92
CA VAL A 158 -7.35 5.68 7.85
C VAL A 158 -7.09 4.41 7.05
N ASP A 159 -7.95 3.41 7.25
CA ASP A 159 -7.88 2.11 6.61
C ASP A 159 -9.20 1.80 5.86
N PRO A 160 -9.28 0.70 5.08
CA PRO A 160 -10.50 0.35 4.36
C PRO A 160 -11.72 0.11 5.25
N GLN A 161 -11.54 -0.23 6.53
CA GLN A 161 -12.66 -0.45 7.45
C GLN A 161 -13.27 0.88 7.90
N LEU A 162 -12.44 1.88 8.19
CA LEU A 162 -12.91 3.24 8.46
C LEU A 162 -13.57 3.83 7.21
N ALA A 163 -12.90 3.69 6.07
CA ALA A 163 -13.40 4.22 4.80
C ALA A 163 -14.77 3.68 4.42
N ALA A 164 -15.01 2.38 4.59
CA ALA A 164 -16.31 1.78 4.31
C ALA A 164 -17.44 2.35 5.20
N LYS A 165 -17.13 2.75 6.44
CA LYS A 165 -18.11 3.37 7.35
C LYS A 165 -18.42 4.81 6.98
N GLN A 166 -17.53 5.47 6.27
CA GLN A 166 -17.58 6.89 5.91
C GLN A 166 -17.83 7.11 4.40
N ASP A 167 -18.10 6.03 3.65
CA ASP A 167 -18.27 6.04 2.18
C ASP A 167 -17.11 6.71 1.41
N LEU A 168 -15.88 6.50 1.89
CA LEU A 168 -14.68 7.11 1.31
C LEU A 168 -14.11 6.24 0.19
N LYS A 169 -13.68 6.86 -0.90
CA LYS A 169 -12.99 6.20 -2.00
C LYS A 169 -11.49 6.12 -1.73
N GLY A 170 -10.93 4.92 -1.89
CA GLY A 170 -9.49 4.69 -1.76
C GLY A 170 -8.69 5.28 -2.92
N LYS A 171 -7.36 5.20 -2.82
CA LYS A 171 -6.41 5.60 -3.88
C LYS A 171 -6.83 4.98 -5.23
N PRO A 172 -6.82 5.74 -6.34
CA PRO A 172 -6.21 7.06 -6.52
C PRO A 172 -7.14 8.25 -6.17
N GLU A 173 -8.31 8.02 -5.56
CA GLU A 173 -9.14 9.11 -5.04
C GLU A 173 -8.53 9.68 -3.75
N PRO A 174 -8.68 10.98 -3.49
CA PRO A 174 -7.99 11.68 -2.40
C PRO A 174 -8.62 11.42 -1.02
N ASP A 175 -9.81 10.82 -0.97
CA ASP A 175 -10.69 10.84 0.20
C ASP A 175 -10.01 10.29 1.46
N TYR A 176 -9.18 9.25 1.35
CA TYR A 176 -8.47 8.71 2.52
C TYR A 176 -7.47 9.71 3.11
N PHE A 177 -6.71 10.41 2.26
CA PHE A 177 -5.74 11.40 2.71
C PHE A 177 -6.45 12.63 3.26
N VAL A 178 -7.46 13.14 2.53
CA VAL A 178 -8.24 14.32 2.95
C VAL A 178 -8.90 14.07 4.30
N HIS A 179 -9.52 12.91 4.47
CA HIS A 179 -10.13 12.54 5.74
C HIS A 179 -9.08 12.36 6.85
N GLY A 180 -7.88 11.87 6.54
CA GLY A 180 -6.76 11.82 7.47
C GLY A 180 -6.38 13.20 8.02
N ALA A 181 -6.25 14.20 7.14
CA ALA A 181 -6.03 15.60 7.55
C ALA A 181 -7.18 16.13 8.42
N GLU A 182 -8.43 15.89 8.01
CA GLU A 182 -9.62 16.33 8.75
C GLU A 182 -9.65 15.78 10.18
N LEU A 183 -9.35 14.49 10.35
CA LEU A 183 -9.30 13.85 11.67
C LEU A 183 -8.19 14.40 12.57
N LEU A 184 -7.10 14.92 12.00
CA LEU A 184 -6.06 15.64 12.73
C LEU A 184 -6.44 17.09 13.04
N GLY A 185 -7.52 17.61 12.45
CA GLY A 185 -7.93 19.01 12.57
C GLY A 185 -7.22 19.95 11.59
N PHE A 186 -6.62 19.43 10.52
CA PHE A 186 -5.88 20.19 9.52
C PHE A 186 -6.57 20.17 8.17
N LYS A 187 -6.31 21.20 7.36
CA LYS A 187 -6.67 21.20 5.94
C LYS A 187 -5.58 20.53 5.10
N PRO A 188 -5.88 20.05 3.87
CA PRO A 188 -4.86 19.54 2.96
C PRO A 188 -3.71 20.51 2.69
N ASP A 189 -4.00 21.81 2.49
CA ASP A 189 -3.01 22.88 2.29
C ASP A 189 -2.18 23.23 3.56
N GLN A 190 -2.44 22.54 4.67
CA GLN A 190 -1.66 22.60 5.91
C GLN A 190 -1.03 21.24 6.25
N SER A 191 -1.09 20.28 5.34
CA SER A 191 -0.63 18.91 5.59
C SER A 191 0.36 18.45 4.52
N TYR A 192 1.30 17.61 4.93
CA TYR A 192 2.20 16.89 4.04
C TYR A 192 1.76 15.45 3.87
N VAL A 193 2.00 14.90 2.68
CA VAL A 193 1.81 13.48 2.40
C VAL A 193 3.13 12.86 1.99
N VAL A 194 3.43 11.68 2.52
CA VAL A 194 4.54 10.84 2.04
C VAL A 194 3.98 9.54 1.48
N GLU A 195 4.34 9.24 0.23
CA GLU A 195 3.84 8.07 -0.50
C GLU A 195 4.93 7.46 -1.39
N ASP A 196 4.93 6.14 -1.55
CA ASP A 196 5.83 5.38 -2.42
C ASP A 196 5.15 4.88 -3.72
N SER A 197 3.81 5.01 -3.85
CA SER A 197 3.05 4.51 -5.01
C SER A 197 2.50 5.61 -5.92
N LEU A 198 2.36 5.30 -7.22
CA LEU A 198 1.77 6.22 -8.21
C LEU A 198 0.32 6.57 -7.89
N ALA A 199 -0.47 5.60 -7.43
CA ALA A 199 -1.87 5.82 -7.11
C ALA A 199 -2.02 6.76 -5.91
N GLY A 200 -1.19 6.62 -4.88
CA GLY A 200 -1.27 7.49 -3.72
C GLY A 200 -0.65 8.86 -3.93
N VAL A 201 0.44 9.00 -4.71
CA VAL A 201 0.94 10.33 -5.13
C VAL A 201 -0.14 11.08 -5.91
N LYS A 202 -0.83 10.43 -6.85
CA LYS A 202 -1.94 11.04 -7.59
C LYS A 202 -3.10 11.44 -6.67
N ALA A 203 -3.44 10.58 -5.71
CA ALA A 203 -4.48 10.87 -4.72
C ALA A 203 -4.10 12.10 -3.87
N ALA A 204 -2.88 12.15 -3.34
CA ALA A 204 -2.39 13.28 -2.58
C ALA A 204 -2.36 14.56 -3.41
N LYS A 205 -1.89 14.50 -4.67
CA LYS A 205 -1.89 15.68 -5.53
C LYS A 205 -3.31 16.19 -5.81
N LYS A 206 -4.25 15.29 -6.08
CA LYS A 206 -5.67 15.60 -6.28
C LYS A 206 -6.34 16.17 -5.02
N GLY A 207 -5.88 15.76 -3.84
CA GLY A 207 -6.35 16.27 -2.55
C GLY A 207 -5.90 17.70 -2.21
N GLY A 208 -4.98 18.28 -2.98
CA GLY A 208 -4.50 19.65 -2.75
C GLY A 208 -3.60 19.78 -1.53
N PHE A 209 -2.83 18.72 -1.21
CA PHE A 209 -1.89 18.75 -0.10
C PHE A 209 -0.76 19.76 -0.34
N SER A 210 -0.32 20.42 0.72
CA SER A 210 0.70 21.48 0.61
C SER A 210 2.04 20.99 0.08
N LYS A 211 2.38 19.73 0.38
CA LYS A 211 3.53 19.06 -0.22
C LYS A 211 3.30 17.55 -0.27
N VAL A 212 3.61 16.96 -1.42
CA VAL A 212 3.58 15.51 -1.66
C VAL A 212 5.00 15.01 -1.88
N PHE A 213 5.50 14.21 -0.95
CA PHE A 213 6.80 13.56 -1.04
C PHE A 213 6.65 12.15 -1.61
N GLY A 214 7.34 11.88 -2.72
CA GLY A 214 7.52 10.54 -3.27
C GLY A 214 8.68 9.82 -2.59
N MET A 215 8.43 8.72 -1.90
CA MET A 215 9.46 7.91 -1.23
C MET A 215 10.00 6.83 -2.17
N VAL A 216 11.32 6.79 -2.34
CA VAL A 216 12.02 5.75 -3.11
C VAL A 216 13.18 5.18 -2.30
N HIS A 217 13.15 3.87 -2.05
CA HIS A 217 14.24 3.20 -1.34
C HIS A 217 15.31 2.71 -2.31
N GLY A 218 16.56 3.09 -2.07
CA GLY A 218 17.68 2.74 -2.94
C GLY A 218 17.71 3.54 -4.24
N GLU A 219 18.56 3.11 -5.18
CA GLU A 219 18.71 3.75 -6.49
C GLU A 219 17.70 3.15 -7.48
N ASP A 220 16.60 3.87 -7.73
CA ASP A 220 15.57 3.48 -8.71
C ASP A 220 15.08 4.71 -9.49
N SER A 221 15.95 5.21 -10.37
CA SER A 221 15.66 6.39 -11.20
C SER A 221 14.38 6.29 -12.02
N GLU A 222 13.96 5.06 -12.38
CA GLU A 222 12.69 4.85 -13.08
C GLU A 222 11.51 5.15 -12.15
N LYS A 223 11.49 4.58 -10.93
CA LYS A 223 10.44 4.87 -9.94
C LYS A 223 10.43 6.33 -9.55
N GLU A 224 11.60 6.96 -9.37
CA GLU A 224 11.68 8.40 -9.08
C GLU A 224 10.99 9.23 -10.16
N ASN A 225 11.30 8.98 -11.43
CA ASN A 225 10.67 9.66 -12.56
C ASN A 225 9.16 9.40 -12.60
N GLN A 226 8.73 8.15 -12.40
CA GLN A 226 7.31 7.80 -12.36
C GLN A 226 6.56 8.54 -11.24
N LEU A 227 7.15 8.67 -10.04
CA LEU A 227 6.53 9.42 -8.94
C LEU A 227 6.50 10.93 -9.20
N ARG A 228 7.54 11.50 -9.82
CA ARG A 228 7.54 12.91 -10.26
C ARG A 228 6.42 13.16 -11.29
N ASP A 229 6.32 12.31 -12.31
CA ASP A 229 5.28 12.39 -13.34
C ASP A 229 3.87 12.20 -12.76
N ALA A 230 3.74 11.41 -11.68
CA ALA A 230 2.49 11.25 -10.94
C ALA A 230 2.09 12.49 -10.12
N GLY A 231 3.00 13.44 -9.90
CA GLY A 231 2.75 14.71 -9.23
C GLY A 231 3.42 14.90 -7.87
N ALA A 232 4.43 14.10 -7.53
CA ALA A 232 5.23 14.33 -6.32
C ALA A 232 6.01 15.65 -6.43
N ASP A 233 5.92 16.49 -5.41
CA ASP A 233 6.62 17.78 -5.36
C ASP A 233 8.11 17.62 -5.03
N ALA A 234 8.47 16.56 -4.31
CA ALA A 234 9.84 16.16 -4.03
C ALA A 234 9.97 14.64 -3.96
N ILE A 235 11.14 14.12 -4.34
CA ILE A 235 11.52 12.73 -4.12
C ILE A 235 12.47 12.70 -2.93
N ILE A 236 12.24 11.74 -2.03
CA ILE A 236 13.07 11.49 -0.86
C ILE A 236 13.41 10.00 -0.77
N HIS A 237 14.54 9.69 -0.16
CA HIS A 237 14.96 8.31 0.11
C HIS A 237 14.84 7.92 1.59
N SER A 238 14.59 8.91 2.43
CA SER A 238 14.30 8.75 3.85
C SER A 238 13.41 9.89 4.34
N LEU A 239 12.57 9.61 5.35
CA LEU A 239 11.81 10.67 6.04
C LEU A 239 12.74 11.72 6.66
N SER A 240 14.00 11.37 6.91
CA SER A 240 14.98 12.28 7.51
C SER A 240 15.37 13.45 6.60
N GLU A 241 15.09 13.38 5.30
CA GLU A 241 15.30 14.46 4.33
C GLU A 241 14.22 15.55 4.39
N ILE A 242 13.13 15.30 5.12
CA ILE A 242 12.07 16.29 5.34
C ILE A 242 12.55 17.25 6.42
N HIS A 243 13.07 18.40 5.98
CA HIS A 243 13.49 19.50 6.83
C HIS A 243 12.47 20.63 6.74
N ASP A 244 11.65 20.74 7.78
CA ASP A 244 10.71 21.85 7.94
C ASP A 244 10.71 22.30 9.42
N PRO A 245 11.03 23.57 9.71
CA PRO A 245 10.93 24.12 11.07
C PRO A 245 9.52 24.08 11.68
N GLU A 246 8.47 23.89 10.86
CA GLU A 246 7.08 23.78 11.30
C GLU A 246 6.69 22.33 11.72
N LEU A 247 7.60 21.36 11.56
CA LEU A 247 7.50 19.95 12.00
C LEU A 247 8.38 19.63 13.23
#